data_AF-A0A2I0IGB9-F1
#
_entry.id   AF-A0A2I0IGB9-F1
#
_cell.length_a   1.000
_cell.length_b   1.000
_cell.length_c   1.000
_cell.angle_alpha   90.00
_cell.angle_beta   90.00
_cell.angle_gamma   90.00
#
_symmetry.space_group_name_H-M   'P 1'
#
loop_
_entity.id
_entity.type
_entity.pdbx_description
1 polymer ?
#
loop_
_entity_poly.entity_id
_entity_poly.type
_entity_poly.pdbx_seq_one_letter_code
_entity_poly.pdbx_strand_id
1 'polypeptide(L)'
;MAGKELDGFHFEQMHGKDRVRVARVWRARDGRHFMVEWNVSISLFSDCIAAYVRDDNSDIVATDTMKNTVYAKAKECTEQLSVEDFAILLAKHFTSFYSQVSGAIVKIVEKPWERVYIDGQPHEHGFKLGSEKHTVEVFVKKSGAVKLVSGIEELSVLKTTKSGFEGFIRDKYTALPETRERILATEVTASWRFPDISAVQLKMPNLHFLPVNISSKDNPAIVKFNDDVFLPTDDPHGSIQASLSHFWSRM
;
A
#
# COMPACT_ATOMS: atom_id res chain seq x y z
N MET A 1 11.52 -21.22 9.38
CA MET A 1 10.44 -21.55 8.44
C MET A 1 10.73 -22.98 8.04
N ALA A 2 9.86 -23.90 8.45
CA ALA A 2 10.12 -25.32 8.28
C ALA A 2 9.53 -25.75 6.94
N GLY A 3 10.24 -25.49 5.84
CA GLY A 3 9.99 -26.22 4.61
C GLY A 3 10.33 -27.69 4.87
N LYS A 4 9.40 -28.59 4.58
CA LYS A 4 9.68 -30.03 4.62
C LYS A 4 10.42 -30.38 3.33
N GLU A 5 11.46 -31.19 3.45
CA GLU A 5 12.07 -31.82 2.28
C GLU A 5 11.04 -32.78 1.69
N LEU A 6 10.54 -32.46 0.49
CA LEU A 6 9.72 -33.34 -0.31
C LEU A 6 10.61 -33.87 -1.43
N ASP A 7 10.97 -35.15 -1.37
CA ASP A 7 11.81 -35.83 -2.37
C ASP A 7 13.11 -35.07 -2.73
N GLY A 8 13.76 -34.46 -1.72
CA GLY A 8 15.00 -33.69 -1.88
C GLY A 8 14.79 -32.24 -2.34
N PHE A 9 13.54 -31.78 -2.47
CA PHE A 9 13.19 -30.40 -2.76
C PHE A 9 12.77 -29.65 -1.49
N HIS A 10 13.18 -28.39 -1.39
CA HIS A 10 12.62 -27.48 -0.42
C HIS A 10 11.23 -27.03 -0.87
N PHE A 11 10.18 -27.49 -0.18
CA PHE A 11 8.80 -27.12 -0.49
C PHE A 11 8.24 -26.18 0.58
N GLU A 12 7.76 -25.02 0.15
CA GLU A 12 7.07 -24.03 0.98
C GLU A 12 5.70 -23.73 0.39
N GLN A 13 4.67 -23.78 1.22
CA GLN A 13 3.28 -23.61 0.80
C GLN A 13 2.59 -22.48 1.57
N MET A 14 1.72 -21.77 0.86
CA MET A 14 0.92 -20.68 1.40
C MET A 14 -0.46 -20.71 0.74
N HIS A 15 -1.51 -20.52 1.53
CA HIS A 15 -2.88 -20.41 1.02
C HIS A 15 -3.60 -19.27 1.73
N GLY A 16 -4.65 -18.72 1.13
CA GLY A 16 -5.17 -17.44 1.58
C GLY A 16 -6.52 -17.04 1.01
N LYS A 17 -6.97 -15.86 1.45
CA LYS A 17 -8.15 -15.17 0.95
C LYS A 17 -7.82 -13.71 0.71
N ASP A 18 -8.04 -13.26 -0.52
CA ASP A 18 -7.79 -11.88 -0.92
C ASP A 18 -9.09 -11.10 -1.10
N ARG A 19 -8.95 -9.76 -1.05
CA ARG A 19 -10.02 -8.80 -1.37
C ARG A 19 -11.26 -8.91 -0.48
N VAL A 20 -11.08 -9.24 0.79
CA VAL A 20 -12.17 -9.24 1.77
C VAL A 20 -12.47 -7.80 2.19
N ARG A 21 -13.56 -7.24 1.67
CA ARG A 21 -14.03 -5.90 2.07
C ARG A 21 -14.79 -5.98 3.39
N VAL A 22 -14.40 -5.14 4.35
CA VAL A 22 -15.09 -4.99 5.65
C VAL A 22 -15.16 -3.52 6.02
N ALA A 23 -16.30 -3.10 6.55
CA ALA A 23 -16.48 -1.76 7.11
C ALA A 23 -16.92 -1.86 8.56
N ARG A 24 -16.43 -0.97 9.41
CA ARG A 24 -16.74 -0.94 10.84
C ARG A 24 -17.07 0.48 11.28
N VAL A 25 -18.24 0.63 11.90
CA VAL A 25 -18.68 1.87 12.54
C VAL A 25 -18.69 1.69 14.05
N TRP A 26 -17.97 2.56 14.76
CA TRP A 26 -18.09 2.74 16.21
C TRP A 26 -18.93 3.99 16.48
N ARG A 27 -19.90 3.89 17.39
CA ARG A 27 -20.79 5.00 17.76
C ARG A 27 -20.53 5.38 19.20
N ALA A 28 -19.97 6.57 19.42
CA ALA A 28 -19.71 7.09 20.75
C ALA A 28 -21.01 7.59 21.41
N ARG A 29 -20.98 7.71 22.73
CA ARG A 29 -22.14 8.13 23.53
C ARG A 29 -22.54 9.59 23.28
N ASP A 30 -21.60 10.41 22.81
CA ASP A 30 -21.80 11.82 22.45
C ASP A 30 -22.42 12.00 21.05
N GLY A 31 -22.81 10.91 20.37
CA GLY A 31 -23.37 10.93 19.02
C GLY A 31 -22.33 10.88 17.90
N ARG A 32 -21.03 11.00 18.22
CA ARG A 32 -19.96 10.94 17.22
C ARG A 32 -19.79 9.52 16.68
N HIS A 33 -19.76 9.38 15.36
CA HIS A 33 -19.45 8.12 14.70
C HIS A 33 -18.01 8.10 14.21
N PHE A 34 -17.35 6.95 14.31
CA PHE A 34 -16.05 6.65 13.71
C PHE A 34 -16.24 5.51 12.72
N MET A 35 -15.61 5.59 11.56
CA MET A 35 -15.80 4.64 10.47
C MET A 35 -14.45 4.30 9.85
N VAL A 36 -14.26 3.01 9.56
CA VAL A 36 -13.18 2.51 8.71
C VAL A 36 -13.76 1.59 7.64
N GLU A 37 -13.08 1.52 6.51
CA GLU A 37 -13.36 0.55 5.46
C GLU A 37 -12.04 -0.04 4.97
N TRP A 38 -11.93 -1.36 5.03
CA TRP A 38 -10.71 -2.10 4.80
C TRP A 38 -10.89 -3.14 3.70
N ASN A 39 -9.85 -3.29 2.87
CA ASN A 39 -9.68 -4.41 1.97
C ASN A 39 -8.58 -5.30 2.53
N VAL A 40 -8.97 -6.48 3.03
CA VAL A 40 -8.11 -7.40 3.77
C VAL A 40 -7.71 -8.58 2.89
N SER A 41 -6.43 -8.92 2.91
CA SER A 41 -5.87 -10.13 2.31
C SER A 41 -5.10 -10.92 3.37
N ILE A 42 -5.33 -12.22 3.41
CA ILE A 42 -4.76 -13.14 4.40
C ILE A 42 -3.99 -14.23 3.66
N SER A 43 -2.79 -14.54 4.12
CA SER A 43 -2.02 -15.68 3.63
C SER A 43 -1.40 -16.44 4.80
N LEU A 44 -1.61 -17.75 4.87
CA LEU A 44 -1.13 -18.60 5.96
C LEU A 44 -0.06 -19.57 5.46
N PHE A 45 1.05 -19.61 6.19
CA PHE A 45 2.04 -20.66 6.11
C PHE A 45 1.59 -21.81 7.01
N SER A 46 1.26 -22.96 6.42
CA SER A 46 0.68 -24.09 7.15
C SER A 46 1.32 -25.42 6.73
N ASP A 47 1.43 -26.35 7.68
CA ASP A 47 1.80 -27.73 7.39
C ASP A 47 0.60 -28.48 6.80
N CYS A 48 0.32 -28.24 5.51
CA CYS A 48 -0.80 -28.85 4.79
C CYS A 48 -0.35 -29.57 3.51
N ILE A 49 0.85 -30.16 3.54
CA ILE A 49 1.45 -30.83 2.37
C ILE A 49 0.56 -31.96 1.82
N ALA A 50 -0.20 -32.62 2.70
CA ALA A 50 -1.09 -33.71 2.34
C ALA A 50 -2.17 -33.29 1.32
N ALA A 51 -2.57 -32.01 1.31
CA ALA A 51 -3.51 -31.46 0.34
C ALA A 51 -2.93 -31.40 -1.09
N TYR A 52 -1.61 -31.33 -1.22
CA TYR A 52 -0.91 -31.23 -2.51
C TYR A 52 -0.52 -32.60 -3.08
N VAL A 53 -0.25 -33.57 -2.20
CA VAL A 53 0.33 -34.86 -2.62
C VAL A 53 -0.58 -36.07 -2.39
N ARG A 54 -1.66 -35.92 -1.62
CA ARG A 54 -2.53 -37.03 -1.19
C ARG A 54 -4.03 -36.70 -1.20
N ASP A 55 -4.43 -35.59 -1.80
CA ASP A 55 -5.82 -35.11 -1.84
C ASP A 55 -6.48 -34.99 -0.45
N ASP A 56 -5.68 -34.76 0.60
CA ASP A 56 -6.12 -34.69 1.99
C ASP A 56 -6.15 -33.24 2.49
N ASN A 57 -7.36 -32.71 2.64
CA ASN A 57 -7.60 -31.32 3.04
C ASN A 57 -7.74 -31.12 4.57
N SER A 58 -7.50 -32.14 5.39
CA SER A 58 -7.73 -32.09 6.85
C SER A 58 -7.02 -30.94 7.57
N ASP A 59 -5.84 -30.54 7.09
CA ASP A 59 -5.05 -29.45 7.66
C ASP A 59 -5.30 -28.07 7.00
N ILE A 60 -6.16 -28.00 5.97
CA ILE A 60 -6.46 -26.75 5.26
C ILE A 60 -7.46 -25.92 6.04
N VAL A 61 -7.08 -24.69 6.38
CA VAL A 61 -8.04 -23.68 6.84
C VAL A 61 -8.80 -23.17 5.62
N ALA A 62 -10.09 -23.52 5.51
CA ALA A 62 -10.89 -23.10 4.37
C ALA A 62 -10.85 -21.57 4.18
N THR A 63 -10.68 -21.11 2.94
CA THR A 63 -10.55 -19.68 2.64
C THR A 63 -11.84 -18.90 2.93
N ASP A 64 -12.99 -19.57 2.93
CA ASP A 64 -14.25 -18.98 3.40
C ASP A 64 -14.25 -18.73 4.92
N THR A 65 -13.71 -19.67 5.70
CA THR A 65 -13.50 -19.49 7.14
C THR A 65 -12.62 -18.27 7.41
N MET A 66 -11.54 -18.09 6.65
CA MET A 66 -10.69 -16.90 6.78
C MET A 66 -11.46 -15.58 6.59
N LYS A 67 -12.30 -15.51 5.55
CA LYS A 67 -13.20 -14.36 5.30
C LYS A 67 -14.15 -14.14 6.47
N ASN A 68 -14.79 -15.19 6.98
CA ASN A 68 -15.71 -15.11 8.11
C ASN A 68 -15.00 -14.64 9.39
N THR A 69 -13.76 -15.08 9.61
CA THR A 69 -12.91 -14.61 10.71
C THR A 69 -12.62 -13.12 10.65
N VAL A 70 -12.40 -12.53 9.46
CA VAL A 70 -12.27 -11.06 9.31
C VAL A 70 -13.50 -10.35 9.89
N TYR A 71 -14.70 -10.81 9.51
CA TYR A 71 -15.95 -10.20 9.98
C TYR A 71 -16.17 -10.39 11.48
N ALA A 72 -15.90 -11.58 12.00
CA ALA A 72 -16.01 -11.88 13.42
C ALA A 72 -15.04 -11.01 14.24
N LYS A 73 -13.76 -10.94 13.84
CA LYS A 73 -12.76 -10.13 14.53
C LYS A 73 -13.08 -8.64 14.47
N ALA A 74 -13.55 -8.12 13.34
CA ALA A 74 -13.99 -6.73 13.24
C ALA A 74 -15.19 -6.41 14.16
N LYS A 75 -16.10 -7.38 14.37
CA LYS A 75 -17.24 -7.25 15.29
C LYS A 75 -16.81 -7.28 16.76
N GLU A 76 -15.84 -8.14 17.10
CA GLU A 76 -15.25 -8.27 18.44
C GLU A 76 -14.49 -7.01 18.88
N CYS A 77 -13.95 -6.23 17.93
CA CYS A 77 -13.34 -4.92 18.19
C CYS A 77 -14.40 -3.89 18.64
N THR A 78 -14.65 -3.83 19.94
CA THR A 78 -15.59 -2.88 20.55
C THR A 78 -15.02 -1.47 20.67
N GLU A 79 -13.71 -1.35 20.84
CA GLU A 79 -12.99 -0.07 20.84
C GLU A 79 -12.48 0.25 19.44
N GLN A 80 -12.30 1.54 19.16
CA GLN A 80 -11.64 2.00 17.94
C GLN A 80 -10.18 1.57 17.96
N LEU A 81 -9.67 1.12 16.82
CA LEU A 81 -8.28 0.72 16.66
C LEU A 81 -7.74 1.13 15.29
N SER A 82 -6.42 1.15 15.19
CA SER A 82 -5.70 1.38 13.94
C SER A 82 -5.81 0.18 12.98
N VAL A 83 -5.50 0.41 11.70
CA VAL A 83 -5.43 -0.66 10.71
C VAL A 83 -4.28 -1.65 11.05
N GLU A 84 -3.18 -1.15 11.61
CA GLU A 84 -2.06 -1.94 12.09
C GLU A 84 -2.46 -2.89 13.21
N ASP A 85 -3.14 -2.38 14.23
CA ASP A 85 -3.59 -3.19 15.36
C ASP A 85 -4.56 -4.27 14.92
N PHE A 86 -5.44 -3.96 13.96
CA PHE A 86 -6.38 -4.95 13.43
C PHE A 86 -5.66 -6.05 12.64
N ALA A 87 -4.68 -5.68 11.81
CA ALA A 87 -3.85 -6.64 11.07
C ALA A 87 -3.07 -7.56 12.03
N ILE A 88 -2.47 -7.01 13.09
CA ILE A 88 -1.78 -7.78 14.13
C ILE A 88 -2.74 -8.73 14.84
N LEU A 89 -3.89 -8.24 15.27
CA LEU A 89 -4.92 -9.03 15.96
C LEU A 89 -5.37 -10.22 15.11
N LEU A 90 -5.63 -9.98 13.82
CA LEU A 90 -6.07 -11.01 12.90
C LEU A 90 -4.97 -12.05 12.64
N ALA A 91 -3.73 -11.62 12.40
CA ALA A 91 -2.59 -12.53 12.19
C ALA A 91 -2.27 -13.37 13.45
N LYS A 92 -2.36 -12.76 14.64
CA LYS A 92 -2.21 -13.46 15.93
C LYS A 92 -3.31 -14.50 16.14
N HIS A 93 -4.55 -14.23 15.72
CA HIS A 93 -5.62 -15.21 15.84
C HIS A 93 -5.30 -16.49 15.05
N PHE A 94 -4.94 -16.38 13.76
CA PHE A 94 -4.65 -17.56 12.94
C PHE A 94 -3.46 -18.36 13.46
N THR A 95 -2.39 -17.68 13.89
CA THR A 95 -1.16 -18.33 14.37
C THR A 95 -1.31 -18.98 15.74
N SER A 96 -2.19 -18.47 16.60
CA SER A 96 -2.44 -19.02 17.94
C SER A 96 -3.53 -20.10 17.96
N PHE A 97 -4.56 -19.98 17.12
CA PHE A 97 -5.69 -20.89 17.12
C PHE A 97 -5.42 -22.21 16.39
N TYR A 98 -4.77 -22.16 15.23
CA TYR A 98 -4.52 -23.34 14.39
C TYR A 98 -3.12 -23.90 14.65
N SER A 99 -3.05 -25.18 15.05
CA SER A 99 -1.78 -25.85 15.40
C SER A 99 -0.84 -25.98 14.19
N GLN A 100 -1.40 -26.27 13.01
CA GLN A 100 -0.65 -26.42 11.76
C GLN A 100 -0.16 -25.10 11.14
N VAL A 101 -0.72 -23.96 11.56
CA VAL A 101 -0.31 -22.63 11.05
C VAL A 101 0.98 -22.19 11.74
N SER A 102 2.03 -21.99 10.96
CA SER A 102 3.36 -21.58 11.41
C SER A 102 3.62 -20.07 11.26
N GLY A 103 2.86 -19.40 10.39
CA GLY A 103 2.93 -17.96 10.17
C GLY A 103 1.70 -17.43 9.43
N ALA A 104 1.41 -16.15 9.61
CA ALA A 104 0.31 -15.46 8.95
C ALA A 104 0.77 -14.10 8.44
N ILE A 105 0.54 -13.84 7.16
CA ILE A 105 0.63 -12.52 6.54
C ILE A 105 -0.79 -11.95 6.46
N VAL A 106 -0.98 -10.74 6.96
CA VAL A 106 -2.21 -9.96 6.79
C VAL A 106 -1.83 -8.63 6.13
N LYS A 107 -2.39 -8.40 4.95
CA LYS A 107 -2.26 -7.13 4.22
C LYS A 107 -3.61 -6.41 4.25
N ILE A 108 -3.60 -5.13 4.57
CA ILE A 108 -4.82 -4.31 4.56
C ILE A 108 -4.55 -3.02 3.80
N VAL A 109 -5.46 -2.71 2.88
CA VAL A 109 -5.57 -1.38 2.26
C VAL A 109 -6.79 -0.69 2.86
N GLU A 110 -6.56 0.41 3.56
CA GLU A 110 -7.61 1.24 4.13
C GLU A 110 -8.10 2.26 3.11
N LYS A 111 -9.43 2.37 3.00
CA LYS A 111 -10.06 3.41 2.22
C LYS A 111 -10.12 4.70 3.06
N PRO A 112 -9.62 5.84 2.55
CA PRO A 112 -9.42 7.04 3.34
C PRO A 112 -10.74 7.79 3.57
N TRP A 113 -11.55 7.37 4.52
CA TRP A 113 -12.74 8.13 4.91
C TRP A 113 -12.36 9.29 5.84
N GLU A 114 -12.37 10.50 5.30
CA GLU A 114 -12.07 11.73 6.03
C GLU A 114 -13.34 12.39 6.54
N ARG A 115 -13.29 12.95 7.75
CA ARG A 115 -14.43 13.67 8.32
C ARG A 115 -14.70 14.96 7.54
N VAL A 116 -15.97 15.18 7.18
CA VAL A 116 -16.40 16.44 6.56
C VAL A 116 -16.50 17.53 7.63
N TYR A 117 -16.13 18.75 7.24
CA TYR A 117 -16.32 19.97 8.06
C TYR A 117 -17.40 20.84 7.43
N ILE A 118 -18.37 21.28 8.24
CA ILE A 118 -19.43 22.22 7.87
C ILE A 118 -19.29 23.44 8.78
N ASP A 119 -19.18 24.64 8.20
CA ASP A 119 -18.97 25.90 8.94
C ASP A 119 -17.80 25.84 9.93
N GLY A 120 -16.71 25.15 9.54
CA GLY A 120 -15.52 24.96 10.36
C GLY A 120 -15.67 23.93 11.48
N GLN A 121 -16.83 23.29 11.62
CA GLN A 121 -17.10 22.27 12.64
C GLN A 121 -17.10 20.86 12.03
N PRO A 122 -16.50 19.86 12.72
CA PRO A 122 -16.51 18.49 12.24
C PRO A 122 -17.92 17.89 12.30
N HIS A 123 -18.41 17.34 11.18
CA HIS A 123 -19.70 16.65 11.14
C HIS A 123 -19.67 15.38 12.00
N GLU A 124 -20.74 15.06 12.73
CA GLU A 124 -20.76 13.94 13.69
C GLU A 124 -20.60 12.57 13.03
N HIS A 125 -21.13 12.42 11.82
CA HIS A 125 -21.23 11.13 11.12
C HIS A 125 -21.10 11.25 9.59
N GLY A 126 -20.51 12.34 9.11
CA GLY A 126 -20.36 12.64 7.68
C GLY A 126 -18.91 12.50 7.25
N PHE A 127 -18.69 11.79 6.14
CA PHE A 127 -17.35 11.49 5.63
C PHE A 127 -17.27 11.72 4.11
N LYS A 128 -16.10 12.18 3.65
CA LYS A 128 -15.72 12.25 2.24
C LYS A 128 -14.53 11.33 2.00
N LEU A 129 -14.29 11.00 0.73
CA LEU A 129 -13.09 10.25 0.38
C LEU A 129 -11.88 11.20 0.37
N GLY A 130 -10.79 10.76 1.01
CA GLY A 130 -9.46 11.35 0.92
C GLY A 130 -8.73 10.94 -0.35
N SER A 131 -7.48 11.38 -0.48
CA SER A 131 -6.66 11.18 -1.68
C SER A 131 -5.90 9.86 -1.68
N GLU A 132 -5.15 9.59 -0.61
CA GLU A 132 -4.18 8.51 -0.52
C GLU A 132 -4.74 7.29 0.22
N LYS A 133 -4.24 6.11 -0.11
CA LYS A 133 -4.56 4.87 0.59
C LYS A 133 -3.53 4.62 1.66
N HIS A 134 -3.98 4.30 2.88
CA HIS A 134 -3.09 3.76 3.90
C HIS A 134 -2.98 2.25 3.73
N THR A 135 -1.77 1.72 3.79
CA THR A 135 -1.50 0.29 3.66
C THR A 135 -0.78 -0.23 4.87
N VAL A 136 -1.05 -1.49 5.21
CA VAL A 136 -0.30 -2.22 6.21
C VAL A 136 -0.07 -3.66 5.75
N GLU A 137 1.12 -4.17 6.02
CA GLU A 137 1.46 -5.59 5.93
C GLU A 137 2.06 -6.05 7.25
N VAL A 138 1.41 -7.03 7.86
CA VAL A 138 1.87 -7.69 9.09
C VAL A 138 2.22 -9.12 8.78
N PHE A 139 3.39 -9.56 9.23
CA PHE A 139 3.75 -10.97 9.33
C PHE A 139 3.91 -11.36 10.80
N VAL A 140 3.10 -12.32 11.26
CA VAL A 140 3.22 -12.92 12.59
C VAL A 140 3.67 -14.36 12.45
N LYS A 141 4.77 -14.73 13.11
CA LYS A 141 5.19 -16.13 13.27
C LYS A 141 4.46 -16.75 14.46
N LYS A 142 4.29 -18.08 14.44
CA LYS A 142 3.75 -18.84 15.58
C LYS A 142 4.50 -18.61 16.89
N SER A 143 5.81 -18.30 16.82
CA SER A 143 6.62 -17.92 17.98
C SER A 143 6.23 -16.58 18.62
N GLY A 144 5.28 -15.84 18.03
CA GLY A 144 4.86 -14.51 18.46
C GLY A 144 5.66 -13.37 17.87
N ALA A 145 6.71 -13.64 17.08
CA ALA A 145 7.51 -12.60 16.42
C ALA A 145 6.66 -11.87 15.37
N VAL A 146 6.65 -10.54 15.42
CA VAL A 146 5.87 -9.67 14.53
C VAL A 146 6.82 -8.83 13.66
N LYS A 147 6.57 -8.80 12.35
CA LYS A 147 7.11 -7.81 11.42
C LYS A 147 5.95 -6.98 10.89
N LEU A 148 6.07 -5.66 10.94
CA LEU A 148 5.03 -4.72 10.54
C LEU A 148 5.63 -3.70 9.56
N VAL A 149 4.97 -3.53 8.42
CA VAL A 149 5.22 -2.47 7.44
C VAL A 149 3.94 -1.66 7.31
N SER A 150 3.99 -0.35 7.49
CA SER A 150 2.90 0.54 7.07
C SER A 150 3.34 1.36 5.87
N GLY A 151 2.39 1.96 5.18
CA GLY A 151 2.67 2.78 4.02
C GLY A 151 1.51 3.66 3.59
N ILE A 152 1.82 4.49 2.60
CA ILE A 152 0.86 5.24 1.81
C ILE A 152 1.04 4.88 0.34
N GLU A 153 -0.06 4.84 -0.39
CA GLU A 153 -0.09 4.64 -1.84
C GLU A 153 -1.01 5.67 -2.48
N GLU A 154 -0.77 5.98 -3.75
CA GLU A 154 -1.65 6.83 -4.57
C GLU A 154 -1.77 8.30 -4.10
N LEU A 155 -0.80 8.80 -3.34
CA LEU A 155 -0.75 10.21 -2.96
C LEU A 155 -0.26 11.08 -4.14
N SER A 156 -1.20 11.57 -4.93
CA SER A 156 -0.92 12.47 -6.05
C SER A 156 -0.59 13.89 -5.59
N VAL A 157 0.60 14.40 -5.97
CA VAL A 157 1.04 15.76 -5.67
C VAL A 157 1.66 16.43 -6.88
N LEU A 158 1.50 17.75 -6.98
CA LEU A 158 2.04 18.57 -8.07
C LEU A 158 2.51 19.92 -7.54
N LYS A 159 3.66 20.40 -8.04
CA LYS A 159 4.06 21.81 -7.96
C LYS A 159 4.38 22.34 -9.34
N THR A 160 4.04 23.61 -9.58
CA THR A 160 4.16 24.24 -10.91
C THR A 160 5.50 24.94 -11.16
N THR A 161 6.33 25.09 -10.13
CA THR A 161 7.62 25.79 -10.18
C THR A 161 8.57 25.23 -9.10
N LYS A 162 9.79 25.77 -9.03
CA LYS A 162 10.89 25.37 -8.14
C LYS A 162 11.32 23.93 -8.38
N SER A 163 11.32 23.49 -9.64
CA SER A 163 11.89 22.20 -10.04
C SER A 163 12.78 22.37 -11.28
N GLY A 164 14.04 21.94 -11.19
CA GLY A 164 14.95 21.88 -12.34
C GLY A 164 15.42 20.44 -12.64
N PHE A 165 16.02 20.25 -13.80
CA PHE A 165 16.75 19.04 -14.19
C PHE A 165 17.88 19.43 -15.16
N GLU A 166 19.09 19.56 -14.62
CA GLU A 166 20.29 20.06 -15.28
C GLU A 166 21.53 19.29 -14.77
N GLY A 167 22.62 19.28 -15.55
CA GLY A 167 23.87 18.60 -15.20
C GLY A 167 23.84 17.07 -15.33
N PHE A 168 22.84 16.50 -16.02
CA PHE A 168 22.77 15.07 -16.26
C PHE A 168 23.78 14.62 -17.32
N ILE A 169 24.19 13.35 -17.24
CA ILE A 169 25.13 12.74 -18.18
C ILE A 169 24.57 12.82 -19.60
N ARG A 170 25.42 13.22 -20.56
CA ARG A 170 25.07 13.29 -21.97
C ARG A 170 25.84 12.27 -22.78
N ASP A 171 25.13 11.58 -23.65
CA ASP A 171 25.68 10.65 -24.63
C ASP A 171 25.06 10.89 -26.02
N LYS A 172 25.38 10.01 -26.96
CA LYS A 172 24.87 10.06 -28.35
C LYS A 172 23.34 9.89 -28.47
N TYR A 173 22.63 9.49 -27.41
CA TYR A 173 21.18 9.30 -27.41
C TYR A 173 20.44 10.40 -26.62
N THR A 174 21.17 11.35 -26.06
CA THR A 174 20.59 12.39 -25.19
C THR A 174 19.95 13.52 -25.99
N ALA A 175 18.61 13.46 -26.14
CA ALA A 175 17.81 14.50 -26.79
C ALA A 175 17.19 15.52 -25.82
N LEU A 176 17.09 15.16 -24.53
CA LEU A 176 16.44 15.98 -23.51
C LEU A 176 17.20 17.30 -23.30
N PRO A 177 16.56 18.48 -23.45
CA PRO A 177 17.14 19.74 -23.02
C PRO A 177 17.18 19.83 -21.50
N GLU A 178 18.19 20.51 -20.98
CA GLU A 178 18.22 20.90 -19.57
C GLU A 178 17.15 21.96 -19.30
N THR A 179 16.61 21.97 -18.09
CA THR A 179 15.72 23.03 -17.64
C THR A 179 15.99 23.41 -16.20
N ARG A 180 15.92 24.71 -15.91
CA ARG A 180 15.98 25.24 -14.54
C ARG A 180 14.60 25.27 -13.87
N GLU A 181 13.54 25.22 -14.68
CA GLU A 181 12.18 25.33 -14.20
C GLU A 181 11.23 24.40 -14.98
N ARG A 182 10.42 23.64 -14.26
CA ARG A 182 9.40 22.74 -14.81
C ARG A 182 8.35 22.40 -13.76
N ILE A 183 7.19 21.95 -14.22
CA ILE A 183 6.23 21.25 -13.38
C ILE A 183 6.87 19.95 -12.86
N LEU A 184 6.66 19.65 -11.58
CA LEU A 184 6.96 18.35 -10.98
C LEU A 184 5.66 17.76 -10.43
N ALA A 185 5.26 16.63 -10.99
CA ALA A 185 4.10 15.87 -10.55
C ALA A 185 4.50 14.42 -10.30
N THR A 186 3.93 13.81 -9.26
CA THR A 186 4.22 12.43 -8.87
C THR A 186 3.04 11.84 -8.11
N GLU A 187 2.95 10.52 -8.14
CA GLU A 187 2.13 9.73 -7.23
C GLU A 187 3.03 9.06 -6.19
N VAL A 188 2.97 9.53 -4.94
CA VAL A 188 3.88 9.05 -3.88
C VAL A 188 3.40 7.71 -3.36
N THR A 189 4.28 6.71 -3.43
CA THR A 189 4.20 5.48 -2.65
C THR A 189 5.33 5.48 -1.62
N ALA A 190 4.99 5.36 -0.35
CA ALA A 190 5.96 5.24 0.74
C ALA A 190 5.64 4.06 1.63
N SER A 191 6.67 3.38 2.15
CA SER A 191 6.50 2.35 3.17
C SER A 191 7.60 2.41 4.21
N TRP A 192 7.28 2.03 5.44
CA TRP A 192 8.20 2.06 6.58
C TRP A 192 7.98 0.89 7.53
N ARG A 193 9.06 0.43 8.16
CA ARG A 193 9.06 -0.70 9.12
C ARG A 193 9.17 -0.18 10.56
N PHE A 194 8.27 -0.59 11.46
CA PHE A 194 8.30 -0.24 12.90
C PHE A 194 9.26 -1.15 13.68
N PRO A 195 9.68 -0.86 14.93
CA PRO A 195 9.62 0.35 15.80
C PRO A 195 10.88 1.23 15.74
N ASP A 196 11.92 0.71 15.11
CA ASP A 196 13.23 1.32 14.96
C ASP A 196 13.33 2.17 13.68
N ILE A 197 12.20 2.74 13.16
CA ILE A 197 11.94 3.03 11.72
C ILE A 197 13.10 2.56 10.86
N SER A 198 13.19 1.24 10.76
CA SER A 198 14.47 0.59 10.45
C SER A 198 14.81 0.71 8.97
N ALA A 199 13.78 0.99 8.16
CA ALA A 199 13.86 1.34 6.77
C ALA A 199 12.65 2.20 6.36
N VAL A 200 12.89 3.09 5.39
CA VAL A 200 11.88 3.83 4.62
C VAL A 200 12.15 3.59 3.14
N GLN A 201 11.11 3.25 2.38
CA GLN A 201 11.16 3.15 0.93
C GLN A 201 10.22 4.18 0.32
N LEU A 202 10.69 4.84 -0.75
CA LEU A 202 9.93 5.82 -1.52
C LEU A 202 9.98 5.44 -3.00
N LYS A 203 8.83 5.47 -3.66
CA LYS A 203 8.68 5.41 -5.11
C LYS A 203 7.89 6.62 -5.57
N MET A 204 8.44 7.35 -6.53
CA MET A 204 7.93 8.62 -7.03
C MET A 204 8.08 8.67 -8.55
N PRO A 205 7.09 8.20 -9.32
CA PRO A 205 7.11 8.35 -10.77
C PRO A 205 7.02 9.83 -11.15
N ASN A 206 7.83 10.25 -12.11
CA ASN A 206 7.76 11.62 -12.64
C ASN A 206 6.71 11.71 -13.73
N LEU A 207 5.51 12.17 -13.37
CA LEU A 207 4.41 12.40 -14.30
C LEU A 207 4.67 13.68 -15.09
N HIS A 208 4.71 13.57 -16.42
CA HIS A 208 5.20 14.64 -17.26
C HIS A 208 4.09 15.63 -17.62
N PHE A 209 4.45 16.92 -17.58
CA PHE A 209 3.66 18.01 -18.14
C PHE A 209 4.53 18.70 -19.18
N LEU A 210 4.30 18.38 -20.45
CA LEU A 210 5.13 18.86 -21.55
C LEU A 210 4.57 20.17 -22.08
N PRO A 211 5.37 21.25 -22.21
CA PRO A 211 4.89 22.48 -22.81
C PRO A 211 4.33 22.23 -24.21
N VAL A 212 3.10 22.67 -24.44
CA VAL A 212 2.47 22.55 -25.75
C VAL A 212 3.15 23.54 -26.69
N ASN A 213 3.57 23.04 -27.85
CA ASN A 213 4.09 23.85 -28.93
C ASN A 213 3.40 23.38 -30.21
N ILE A 214 2.76 24.29 -30.95
CA ILE A 214 1.98 23.93 -32.15
C ILE A 214 2.59 24.56 -33.39
N SER A 215 2.57 23.82 -34.49
CA SER A 215 2.75 24.37 -35.85
C SER A 215 1.44 24.21 -36.60
N SER A 216 1.09 25.17 -37.46
CA SER A 216 -0.10 25.06 -38.32
C SER A 216 0.29 24.89 -39.79
N LYS A 217 -0.66 24.49 -40.64
CA LYS A 217 -0.43 24.44 -42.09
C LYS A 217 -0.12 25.82 -42.68
N ASP A 218 -0.70 26.86 -42.10
CA ASP A 218 -0.54 28.26 -42.55
C ASP A 218 0.72 28.91 -41.96
N ASN A 219 1.24 28.38 -40.85
CA ASN A 219 2.50 28.79 -40.24
C ASN A 219 3.28 27.55 -39.76
N PRO A 220 4.18 27.01 -40.60
CA PRO A 220 4.96 25.82 -40.26
C PRO A 220 6.02 26.07 -39.18
N ALA A 221 6.28 27.33 -38.79
CA ALA A 221 7.13 27.63 -37.65
C ALA A 221 6.41 27.25 -36.35
N ILE A 222 7.12 26.55 -35.46
CA ILE A 222 6.59 26.17 -34.16
C ILE A 222 6.31 27.42 -33.33
N VAL A 223 5.03 27.65 -33.01
CA VAL A 223 4.60 28.67 -32.06
C VAL A 223 4.85 28.12 -30.65
N LYS A 224 5.81 28.76 -29.96
CA LYS A 224 6.07 28.48 -28.55
C LYS A 224 5.06 29.23 -27.69
N PHE A 225 4.45 28.50 -26.76
CA PHE A 225 3.61 29.10 -25.71
C PHE A 225 4.49 29.64 -24.59
N ASN A 226 3.90 30.40 -23.66
CA ASN A 226 4.62 31.03 -22.56
C ASN A 226 4.82 30.08 -21.36
N ASP A 227 4.96 28.78 -21.62
CA ASP A 227 4.92 27.71 -20.60
C ASP A 227 3.68 27.82 -19.69
N ASP A 228 2.54 28.18 -20.27
CA ASP A 228 1.24 28.36 -19.62
C ASP A 228 0.21 27.30 -20.04
N VAL A 229 0.55 26.47 -21.05
CA VAL A 229 -0.27 25.37 -21.56
C VAL A 229 0.58 24.11 -21.67
N PHE A 230 0.13 23.03 -21.04
CA PHE A 230 0.87 21.76 -20.94
C PHE A 230 0.02 20.58 -21.40
N LEU A 231 0.66 19.59 -22.01
CA LEU A 231 0.12 18.26 -22.23
C LEU A 231 0.46 17.39 -21.01
N PRO A 232 -0.51 17.04 -20.15
CA PRO A 232 -0.29 16.05 -19.10
C PRO A 232 -0.16 14.66 -19.72
N THR A 233 0.85 13.91 -19.29
CA THR A 233 1.07 12.53 -19.71
C THR A 233 1.64 11.70 -18.57
N ASP A 234 0.96 10.59 -18.31
CA ASP A 234 1.29 9.55 -17.34
C ASP A 234 2.19 8.46 -17.95
N ASP A 235 2.17 8.29 -19.28
CA ASP A 235 2.98 7.29 -19.98
C ASP A 235 3.74 7.84 -21.22
N PRO A 236 5.03 7.50 -21.39
CA PRO A 236 5.90 6.87 -20.39
C PRO A 236 6.28 7.86 -19.28
N HIS A 237 6.49 7.37 -18.06
CA HIS A 237 7.00 8.17 -16.94
C HIS A 237 8.38 7.69 -16.47
N GLY A 238 9.19 8.62 -15.96
CA GLY A 238 10.41 8.23 -15.24
C GLY A 238 10.07 7.55 -13.92
N SER A 239 10.78 6.48 -13.53
CA SER A 239 10.60 5.82 -12.23
C SER A 239 11.79 6.12 -11.32
N ILE A 240 11.53 6.80 -10.19
CA ILE A 240 12.54 7.09 -9.17
C ILE A 240 12.17 6.30 -7.91
N GLN A 241 13.14 5.57 -7.38
CA GLN A 241 12.99 4.77 -6.16
C GLN A 241 14.21 4.95 -5.26
N ALA A 242 13.96 5.01 -3.96
CA ALA A 242 15.02 5.05 -2.96
C ALA A 242 14.60 4.25 -1.73
N SER A 243 15.58 3.64 -1.07
CA SER A 243 15.42 3.01 0.24
C SER A 243 16.51 3.51 1.16
N LEU A 244 16.12 3.93 2.36
CA LEU A 244 17.03 4.37 3.40
C LEU A 244 16.81 3.50 4.64
N SER A 245 17.87 2.95 5.21
CA SER A 245 17.83 2.15 6.43
C SER A 245 18.96 2.55 7.37
N HIS A 246 18.73 2.40 8.67
CA HIS A 246 19.81 2.53 9.65
C HIS A 246 20.86 1.44 9.43
N PHE A 247 22.15 1.75 9.57
CA PHE A 247 23.23 0.78 9.37
C PHE A 247 23.10 -0.49 10.24
N TRP A 248 22.50 -0.36 11.42
CA TRP A 248 22.31 -1.43 12.40
C TRP A 248 20.98 -2.20 12.23
N SER A 249 20.12 -1.76 11.30
CA SER A 249 18.89 -2.44 10.93
C SER A 249 19.25 -3.77 10.26
N ARG A 250 19.02 -4.90 10.94
CA ARG A 250 19.16 -6.23 10.32
C ARG A 250 17.97 -6.49 9.39
N MET A 251 18.25 -6.83 8.13
CA MET A 251 17.26 -7.27 7.13
C MET A 251 16.41 -8.46 7.60
#